data_AF-A0A4Z1ITG0-F1
#
_entry.id   AF-A0A4Z1ITG0-F1
#
_cell.length_a   1.000
_cell.length_b   1.000
_cell.length_c   1.000
_cell.angle_alpha   90.00
_cell.angle_beta   90.00
_cell.angle_gamma   90.00
#
_symmetry.space_group_name_H-M   'P 1'
#
loop_
_entity.id
_entity.type
_entity.pdbx_description
1 polymer ?
#
loop_
_entity_poly.entity_id
_entity_poly.type
_entity_poly.pdbx_seq_one_letter_code
_entity_poly.pdbx_strand_id
1 'polypeptide(L)' 'MESIKATHQQGANYVAETIQGATATTSKEANKQVAKDSDASLSTRASAGVDAIKDKADESGHNTKADVHKEAAKH' A
#
# COMPACT_ATOMS: atom_id res chain seq x y z
N MET A 1 -3.85 -25.03 20.09
CA MET A 1 -4.15 -25.16 18.64
C MET A 1 -4.67 -23.85 18.03
N GLU A 2 -5.40 -23.01 18.79
CA GLU A 2 -5.89 -21.70 18.28
C GLU A 2 -4.77 -20.68 18.02
N SER A 3 -3.74 -20.63 18.86
CA SER A 3 -2.58 -19.73 18.69
C SER A 3 -1.78 -20.00 17.41
N ILE A 4 -1.58 -21.26 17.02
CA ILE A 4 -0.87 -21.61 15.78
C ILE A 4 -1.65 -21.15 14.54
N LYS A 5 -2.99 -21.25 14.56
CA LYS A 5 -3.86 -20.73 13.48
C LYS A 5 -3.82 -19.20 13.44
N ALA A 6 -3.78 -18.53 14.59
CA ALA A 6 -3.66 -17.08 14.65
C ALA A 6 -2.32 -16.62 14.05
N THR A 7 -1.19 -17.20 14.44
CA THR A 7 0.14 -16.85 13.90
C THR A 7 0.24 -17.08 12.38
N HIS A 8 -0.30 -18.17 11.84
CA HIS A 8 -0.33 -18.39 10.40
C HIS A 8 -1.20 -17.36 9.67
N GLN A 9 -2.35 -16.99 10.24
CA GLN A 9 -3.20 -15.92 9.69
C GLN A 9 -2.50 -14.55 9.76
N GLN A 10 -1.79 -14.24 10.86
CA GLN A 10 -1.00 -13.01 10.96
C GLN A 10 0.12 -12.98 9.92
N GLY A 11 0.81 -14.09 9.68
CA GLY A 11 1.84 -14.19 8.63
C GLY A 11 1.28 -14.02 7.22
N ALA A 12 0.13 -14.63 6.92
CA ALA A 12 -0.56 -14.45 5.64
C ALA A 12 -1.01 -12.99 5.44
N ASN A 13 -1.60 -12.39 6.48
CA ASN A 13 -2.00 -10.99 6.47
C ASN A 13 -0.79 -10.05 6.31
N TYR A 14 0.32 -10.33 6.99
CA TYR A 14 1.57 -9.58 6.83
C TYR A 14 2.03 -9.54 5.36
N VAL A 15 2.07 -10.71 4.71
CA VAL A 15 2.49 -10.81 3.32
C VAL A 15 1.50 -10.11 2.39
N ALA A 16 0.19 -10.32 2.60
CA ALA A 16 -0.85 -9.65 1.82
C ALA A 16 -0.76 -8.12 1.93
N GLU A 17 -0.68 -7.60 3.15
CA GLU A 17 -0.55 -6.17 3.43
C GLU A 17 0.77 -5.59 2.87
N THR A 18 1.86 -6.36 2.92
CA THR A 18 3.14 -5.95 2.31
C THR A 18 3.02 -5.81 0.79
N ILE A 19 2.37 -6.78 0.13
CA ILE A 19 2.14 -6.74 -1.32
C ILE A 19 1.23 -5.57 -1.68
N GLN A 20 0.16 -5.34 -0.91
CA GLN A 20 -0.74 -4.21 -1.11
C GLN A 20 -0.02 -2.87 -0.93
N GLY A 21 0.84 -2.76 0.10
CA GLY A 21 1.70 -1.59 0.30
C GLY A 21 2.63 -1.35 -0.88
N ALA A 22 3.31 -2.38 -1.38
CA ALA A 22 4.19 -2.28 -2.55
C ALA A 22 3.44 -1.90 -3.84
N THR A 23 2.22 -2.41 -3.99
CA THR A 23 1.34 -2.06 -5.12
C THR A 23 0.95 -0.58 -5.05
N ALA A 24 0.55 -0.11 -3.87
CA ALA A 24 0.24 1.30 -3.64
C ALA A 24 1.45 2.22 -3.89
N THR A 25 2.67 1.81 -3.49
CA THR A 25 3.91 2.52 -3.83
C THR A 25 4.12 2.64 -5.33
N THR A 26 3.88 1.55 -6.06
CA THR A 26 4.05 1.51 -7.51
C THR A 26 3.03 2.44 -8.19
N SER A 27 1.76 2.35 -7.82
CA SER A 27 0.68 3.21 -8.34
C SER A 27 0.96 4.69 -8.05
N LYS A 28 1.38 5.02 -6.82
CA LYS A 28 1.79 6.37 -6.42
C LYS A 28 2.90 6.93 -7.29
N GLU A 29 3.93 6.15 -7.60
CA GLU A 29 5.07 6.64 -8.40
C GLU A 29 4.70 6.80 -9.87
N ALA A 30 3.90 5.90 -10.43
CA ALA A 30 3.32 6.06 -11.77
C ALA A 30 2.45 7.32 -11.85
N ASN A 31 1.57 7.52 -10.87
CA ASN A 31 0.69 8.67 -10.78
C ASN A 31 1.46 9.99 -10.60
N LYS A 32 2.55 10.01 -9.85
CA LYS A 32 3.46 11.18 -9.82
C LYS A 32 4.10 11.48 -11.16
N GLN A 33 4.48 10.46 -11.93
CA GLN A 33 5.05 10.66 -13.27
C GLN A 33 4.00 11.30 -14.18
N VAL A 34 2.77 10.77 -14.19
CA VAL A 34 1.65 11.33 -14.98
C VAL A 34 1.27 12.73 -14.52
N ALA A 35 1.26 13.02 -13.22
CA ALA A 35 0.95 14.36 -12.70
C ALA A 35 1.98 15.42 -13.14
N LYS A 36 3.23 15.00 -13.36
CA LYS A 36 4.33 15.84 -13.84
C LYS A 36 4.51 15.82 -15.35
N ASP A 37 3.81 14.92 -16.04
CA ASP A 37 3.86 14.80 -17.50
C ASP A 37 3.23 16.06 -18.12
N SER A 38 4.03 16.79 -18.88
CA SER A 38 3.61 18.02 -19.58
C SER A 38 2.77 17.73 -20.82
N ASP A 39 2.88 16.53 -21.38
CA ASP A 39 2.13 16.08 -22.55
C ASP A 39 0.75 15.52 -22.15
N ALA A 40 0.56 15.16 -20.88
CA ALA A 40 -0.73 14.76 -20.34
C ALA A 40 -1.68 15.96 -20.15
N SER A 41 -2.96 15.76 -20.44
CA SER A 41 -3.98 16.80 -20.25
C SER A 41 -4.08 17.24 -18.79
N LEU A 42 -4.48 18.50 -18.54
CA LEU A 42 -4.64 19.03 -17.17
C LEU A 42 -5.57 18.17 -16.29
N SER A 43 -6.65 17.63 -16.88
CA SER A 43 -7.56 16.73 -16.17
C SER A 43 -6.87 15.43 -15.76
N THR A 44 -6.09 14.83 -16.67
CA THR A 44 -5.31 13.61 -16.41
C THR A 44 -4.29 13.83 -15.31
N ARG A 45 -3.56 14.95 -15.37
CA ARG A 45 -2.55 15.31 -14.35
C ARG A 45 -3.18 15.53 -12.97
N ALA A 46 -4.33 16.19 -12.92
CA ALA A 46 -5.06 16.42 -11.67
C ALA A 46 -5.56 15.10 -11.05
N SER A 47 -6.19 14.23 -11.86
CA SER A 47 -6.61 12.89 -11.41
C SER A 47 -5.41 12.09 -10.89
N ALA A 48 -4.31 12.04 -11.64
CA ALA A 48 -3.10 11.36 -11.21
C ALA A 48 -2.51 11.95 -9.91
N GLY A 49 -2.54 13.27 -9.74
CA GLY A 49 -2.15 13.91 -8.48
C GLY A 49 -3.00 13.48 -7.28
N VAL A 50 -4.32 13.36 -7.48
CA VAL A 50 -5.26 12.88 -6.45
C VAL A 50 -5.02 11.40 -6.15
N ASP A 51 -4.88 10.57 -7.17
CA ASP A 51 -4.62 9.14 -7.02
C ASP A 51 -3.28 8.89 -6.32
N ALA A 52 -2.23 9.66 -6.63
CA ALA A 52 -0.94 9.58 -5.94
C ALA A 52 -1.04 9.88 -4.43
N ILE A 53 -1.92 10.81 -4.03
CA ILE A 53 -2.16 11.13 -2.61
C ILE A 53 -2.92 9.97 -1.95
N LYS A 54 -3.95 9.46 -2.61
CA LYS A 54 -4.73 8.32 -2.13
C LYS A 54 -3.86 7.08 -1.96
N ASP A 55 -3.09 6.74 -2.97
CA ASP A 55 -2.13 5.62 -2.94
C ASP A 55 -1.10 5.79 -1.82
N LYS A 56 -0.65 7.02 -1.51
CA LYS A 56 0.25 7.26 -0.37
C LYS A 56 -0.42 6.96 0.98
N ALA A 57 -1.70 7.28 1.11
CA ALA A 57 -2.46 6.98 2.32
C ALA A 57 -2.66 5.45 2.48
N ASP A 58 -3.02 4.76 1.40
CA ASP A 58 -3.17 3.31 1.37
C ASP A 58 -1.83 2.60 1.63
N GLU A 59 -0.74 3.03 0.98
CA GLU A 59 0.64 2.55 1.24
C GLU A 59 0.98 2.63 2.74
N SER A 60 0.70 3.77 3.37
CA SER A 60 0.99 3.97 4.79
C SER A 60 0.15 3.05 5.67
N GLY A 61 -1.15 2.93 5.37
CA GLY A 61 -2.08 2.07 6.10
C GLY A 61 -1.70 0.59 6.01
N HIS A 62 -1.41 0.11 4.82
CA HIS A 62 -1.01 -1.27 4.57
C HIS A 62 0.34 -1.60 5.21
N ASN A 63 1.33 -0.70 5.11
CA ASN A 63 2.63 -0.92 5.74
C ASN A 63 2.53 -0.95 7.28
N THR A 64 1.69 -0.09 7.88
CA THR A 64 1.42 -0.14 9.33
C THR A 64 0.72 -1.43 9.73
N LYS A 65 -0.30 -1.87 8.99
CA LYS A 65 -1.00 -3.15 9.27
C LYS A 65 -0.05 -4.34 9.16
N ALA A 66 0.80 -4.35 8.13
CA ALA A 66 1.84 -5.35 7.97
C ALA A 66 2.75 -5.39 9.21
N ASP A 67 3.26 -4.24 9.66
CA ASP A 67 4.12 -4.18 10.85
C ASP A 67 3.41 -4.70 12.11
N VAL A 68 2.16 -4.31 12.33
CA VAL A 68 1.33 -4.81 13.45
C VAL A 68 1.14 -6.33 13.37
N HIS A 69 0.81 -6.88 12.20
CA HIS A 69 0.65 -8.33 12.03
C HIS A 69 1.96 -9.07 12.25
N LYS A 70 3.09 -8.49 11.84
CA LYS A 70 4.43 -9.05 12.06
C LYS A 70 4.80 -9.08 13.54
N GLU A 71 4.57 -8.00 14.27
CA GLU A 71 4.82 -7.94 15.72
C GLU A 71 3.86 -8.85 16.49
N ALA A 72 2.58 -8.89 16.12
CA ALA A 72 1.59 -9.79 16.71
C ALA A 72 1.91 -11.28 16.44
N ALA A 73 2.63 -11.60 15.36
CA ALA A 73 3.09 -12.96 15.09
C ALA A 73 4.31 -13.38 15.94
N LYS A 74 5.01 -12.43 16.57
CA LYS A 74 6.20 -12.69 17.41
C LYS A 74 5.87 -12.95 18.89
N HIS A 75 4.66 -12.58 19.33
CA HIS A 75 4.19 -12.74 20.72
C HIS A 75 3.16 -13.87 20.84
#